data_AF-A0A653MH32-F1
#
_entry.id   AF-A0A653MH32-F1
#
_cell.length_a   1.000
_cell.length_b   1.000
_cell.length_c   1.000
_cell.angle_alpha   90.00
_cell.angle_beta   90.00
_cell.angle_gamma   90.00
#
_symmetry.space_group_name_H-M   'P 1'
#
loop_
_entity.id
_entity.type
_entity.pdbx_description
1 polymer ?
#
loop_
_entity_poly.entity_id
_entity_poly.type
_entity_poly.pdbx_seq_one_letter_code
_entity_poly.pdbx_strand_id
1 'polypeptide(L)'
;MAKQNSTQKTETQSPVQQMAGTEVSFFIPNTEELGQLENLEDKFSLTMKYKTADDWARLIDQEIRCFFMGMKEIPNDKEELVNCGVFVTKTECFIAGGKTLVDAVRQLPTKSPISITYRGKKANKTVDGSTMIFDVKTLG
;
A
#
# COMPACT_ATOMS: atom_id res chain seq x y z
N MET A 1 -48.64 -39.17 12.23
CA MET A 1 -48.21 -38.35 13.38
C MET A 1 -46.69 -38.31 13.41
N ALA A 2 -46.14 -37.14 13.73
CA ALA A 2 -44.87 -36.61 13.23
C ALA A 2 -43.59 -37.33 13.71
N LYS A 3 -42.62 -37.50 12.80
CA LYS A 3 -41.21 -37.75 13.12
C LYS A 3 -40.52 -36.39 13.30
N GLN A 4 -39.99 -36.13 14.49
CA GLN A 4 -39.18 -34.96 14.79
C GLN A 4 -37.83 -35.06 14.06
N ASN A 5 -37.57 -34.12 13.16
CA ASN A 5 -36.22 -33.85 12.64
C ASN A 5 -35.45 -33.08 13.72
N SER A 6 -34.42 -33.71 14.27
CA SER A 6 -33.44 -33.04 15.13
C SER A 6 -32.34 -32.47 14.26
N THR A 7 -32.35 -31.15 14.06
CA THR A 7 -31.34 -30.41 13.30
C THR A 7 -30.06 -30.32 14.14
N GLN A 8 -29.04 -31.09 13.80
CA GLN A 8 -27.68 -30.92 14.35
C GLN A 8 -27.12 -29.57 13.85
N LYS A 9 -26.88 -28.64 14.78
CA LYS A 9 -26.08 -27.43 14.53
C LYS A 9 -24.63 -27.85 14.36
N THR A 10 -24.04 -27.59 13.19
CA THR A 10 -22.61 -27.73 12.97
C THR A 10 -21.90 -26.58 13.69
N GLU A 11 -21.21 -26.89 14.80
CA GLU A 11 -20.34 -25.94 15.48
C GLU A 11 -19.13 -25.63 14.60
N THR A 12 -19.05 -24.40 14.08
CA THR A 12 -17.91 -23.93 13.30
C THR A 12 -16.71 -23.78 14.25
N GLN A 13 -15.76 -24.72 14.20
CA GLN A 13 -14.52 -24.68 14.99
C GLN A 13 -13.74 -23.38 14.74
N SER A 14 -13.19 -22.80 15.80
CA SER A 14 -12.42 -21.54 15.70
C SER A 14 -11.09 -21.75 14.96
N PRO A 15 -10.53 -20.73 14.28
CA PRO A 15 -9.26 -20.86 13.55
C PRO A 15 -8.10 -21.39 14.40
N VAL A 16 -8.11 -21.09 15.70
CA VAL A 16 -7.11 -21.57 16.67
C VAL A 16 -7.24 -23.07 16.92
N GLN A 17 -8.46 -23.61 16.93
CA GLN A 17 -8.71 -25.06 17.06
C GLN A 17 -8.27 -25.82 15.82
N GLN A 18 -8.30 -25.19 14.64
CA GLN A 18 -7.83 -25.77 13.38
C GLN A 18 -6.29 -25.86 13.30
N MET A 19 -5.58 -25.04 14.08
CA MET A 19 -4.11 -25.00 14.12
C MET A 19 -3.51 -25.76 15.31
N ALA A 20 -4.33 -26.34 16.19
CA ALA A 20 -3.86 -27.10 17.34
C ALA A 20 -3.06 -28.35 16.89
N GLY A 21 -1.83 -28.48 17.38
CA GLY A 21 -0.91 -29.57 16.99
C GLY A 21 0.01 -29.25 15.81
N THR A 22 -0.02 -28.01 15.29
CA THR A 22 0.95 -27.58 14.26
C THR A 22 2.32 -27.37 14.90
N GLU A 23 3.31 -28.18 14.51
CA GLU A 23 4.71 -27.96 14.86
C GLU A 23 5.33 -26.93 13.90
N VAL A 24 6.03 -25.93 14.45
CA VAL A 24 6.75 -24.92 13.66
C VAL A 24 8.24 -25.19 13.79
N SER A 25 8.86 -25.62 12.69
CA SER A 25 10.33 -25.70 12.58
C SER A 25 10.89 -24.35 12.15
N PHE A 26 11.85 -23.81 12.90
CA PHE A 26 12.59 -22.60 12.53
C PHE A 26 13.99 -22.98 12.05
N PHE A 27 14.39 -22.41 10.92
CA PHE A 27 15.78 -22.45 10.47
C PHE A 27 16.44 -21.15 10.89
N ILE A 28 17.46 -21.26 11.73
CA ILE A 28 18.26 -20.12 12.16
C ILE A 28 19.43 -19.99 11.16
N PRO A 29 19.64 -18.81 10.55
CA PRO A 29 20.82 -18.52 9.75
C PRO A 29 22.11 -18.82 10.53
N ASN A 30 23.19 -19.14 9.83
CA ASN A 30 24.44 -19.47 10.51
C ASN A 30 25.08 -18.21 11.15
N THR A 31 26.03 -18.40 12.05
CA THR A 31 26.67 -17.30 12.80
C THR A 31 27.34 -16.25 11.90
N GLU A 32 27.88 -16.65 10.76
CA GLU A 32 28.49 -15.74 9.79
C GLU A 32 27.43 -14.86 9.11
N GLU A 33 26.33 -15.46 8.65
CA GLU A 33 25.18 -14.74 8.08
C GLU A 33 24.59 -13.75 9.09
N LEU A 34 24.47 -14.14 10.36
CA LEU A 34 24.01 -13.26 11.42
C LEU A 34 24.99 -12.10 11.68
N GLY A 35 26.30 -12.36 11.68
CA GLY A 35 27.32 -11.33 11.89
C GLY A 35 27.42 -10.31 10.74
N GLN A 36 26.99 -10.67 9.53
CA GLN A 36 26.98 -9.77 8.38
C GLN A 36 25.74 -8.89 8.30
N LEU A 37 24.64 -9.22 9.01
CA LEU A 37 23.36 -8.50 8.94
C LEU A 37 23.50 -6.97 9.11
N GLU A 38 24.28 -6.52 10.08
CA GLU A 38 24.47 -5.09 10.37
C GLU A 38 25.17 -4.31 9.25
N ASN A 39 25.90 -5.03 8.39
CA ASN A 39 26.65 -4.45 7.27
C ASN A 39 25.89 -4.55 5.94
N LEU A 40 24.71 -5.17 5.92
CA LEU A 40 23.89 -5.26 4.72
C LEU A 40 23.15 -3.94 4.48
N GLU A 41 23.17 -3.48 3.24
CA GLU A 41 22.38 -2.32 2.82
C GLU A 41 20.93 -2.70 2.53
N ASP A 42 20.02 -1.80 2.87
CA ASP A 42 18.61 -1.92 2.50
C ASP A 42 18.44 -1.83 0.98
N LYS A 43 18.09 -2.96 0.35
CA LYS A 43 17.83 -3.01 -1.10
C LYS A 43 16.42 -2.56 -1.47
N PHE A 44 15.43 -2.94 -0.67
CA PHE A 44 14.03 -2.69 -0.96
C PHE A 44 13.19 -2.68 0.32
N SER A 45 12.36 -1.65 0.50
CA SER A 45 11.43 -1.60 1.63
C SER A 45 10.15 -2.33 1.33
N LEU A 46 9.89 -3.41 2.08
CA LEU A 46 8.63 -4.16 2.04
C LEU A 46 7.50 -3.46 2.82
N THR A 47 7.84 -2.47 3.65
CA THR A 47 6.87 -1.70 4.43
C THR A 47 6.14 -0.72 3.51
N MET A 48 4.81 -0.83 3.42
CA MET A 48 4.00 0.07 2.62
C MET A 48 3.95 1.47 3.27
N LYS A 49 4.57 2.47 2.64
CA LYS A 49 4.58 3.84 3.15
C LYS A 49 3.42 4.67 2.60
N TYR A 50 2.70 5.41 3.44
CA TYR A 50 1.82 6.49 2.98
C TYR A 50 2.62 7.74 2.69
N LYS A 51 2.60 8.19 1.44
CA LYS A 51 3.40 9.32 1.00
C LYS A 51 2.64 10.63 1.24
N THR A 52 3.05 11.33 2.29
CA THR A 52 2.41 12.55 2.80
C THR A 52 2.73 13.77 1.93
N ALA A 53 2.03 14.89 2.17
CA ALA A 53 2.33 16.16 1.48
C ALA A 53 3.78 16.63 1.72
N ASP A 54 4.31 16.41 2.92
CA ASP A 54 5.70 16.78 3.25
C ASP A 54 6.71 15.88 2.53
N ASP A 55 6.42 14.58 2.41
CA ASP A 55 7.24 13.67 1.60
C ASP A 55 7.26 14.09 0.12
N TRP A 56 6.15 14.62 -0.40
CA TRP A 56 6.08 15.14 -1.77
C TRP A 56 6.84 16.45 -1.91
N ALA A 57 6.72 17.37 -0.94
CA ALA A 57 7.45 18.63 -0.94
C ALA A 57 8.97 18.44 -0.97
N ARG A 58 9.50 17.40 -0.30
CA ARG A 58 10.93 17.05 -0.35
C ARG A 58 11.39 16.54 -1.72
N LEU A 59 10.48 16.10 -2.57
CA LEU A 59 10.73 15.57 -3.91
C LEU A 59 10.16 16.49 -5.00
N ILE A 60 10.01 17.79 -4.71
CA ILE A 60 9.48 18.75 -5.69
C ILE A 60 10.35 18.76 -6.95
N ASP A 61 9.68 18.74 -8.11
CA ASP A 61 10.28 18.69 -9.44
C ASP A 61 11.18 17.49 -9.74
N GLN A 62 11.21 16.48 -8.85
CA GLN A 62 11.92 15.22 -9.09
C GLN A 62 11.00 14.20 -9.76
N GLU A 63 11.52 13.51 -10.78
CA GLU A 63 10.81 12.42 -11.44
C GLU A 63 10.92 11.13 -10.62
N ILE A 64 9.77 10.57 -10.25
CA ILE A 64 9.66 9.25 -9.64
C ILE A 64 9.11 8.28 -10.69
N ARG A 65 9.93 7.29 -11.07
CA ARG A 65 9.51 6.21 -11.96
C ARG A 65 9.02 5.03 -11.14
N CYS A 66 7.81 4.55 -11.43
CA CYS A 66 7.18 3.47 -10.67
C CYS A 66 6.17 2.71 -11.53
N PHE A 67 5.72 1.58 -11.00
CA PHE A 67 4.55 0.87 -11.52
C PHE A 67 3.33 1.21 -10.68
N PHE A 68 2.23 1.54 -11.35
CA PHE A 68 0.91 1.57 -10.71
C PHE A 68 0.37 0.16 -10.54
N MET A 69 0.01 -0.19 -9.31
CA MET A 69 -0.39 -1.55 -8.91
C MET A 69 -1.87 -1.68 -8.54
N GLY A 70 -2.66 -0.64 -8.79
CA GLY A 70 -4.09 -0.62 -8.51
C GLY A 70 -4.48 0.37 -7.41
N MET A 71 -5.77 0.35 -7.07
CA MET A 71 -6.37 1.24 -6.08
C MET A 71 -6.63 0.50 -4.76
N LYS A 72 -6.54 1.21 -3.64
CA LYS A 72 -6.93 0.72 -2.32
C LYS A 72 -7.67 1.82 -1.55
N GLU A 73 -8.74 1.45 -0.87
CA GLU A 73 -9.44 2.32 0.08
C GLU A 73 -8.80 2.19 1.45
N ILE A 74 -8.44 3.33 2.04
CA ILE A 74 -7.73 3.39 3.32
C ILE A 74 -8.39 4.48 4.18
N PRO A 75 -8.76 4.18 5.44
CA PRO A 75 -9.31 5.18 6.34
C PRO A 75 -8.25 6.24 6.66
N ASN A 76 -8.65 7.52 6.60
CA ASN A 76 -7.82 8.64 7.05
C ASN A 76 -7.98 8.88 8.56
N ASP A 77 -7.30 9.91 9.08
CA ASP A 77 -7.35 10.30 10.51
C ASP A 77 -8.75 10.75 11.00
N LYS A 78 -9.72 10.89 10.09
CA LYS A 78 -11.12 11.22 10.36
C LYS A 78 -12.06 10.03 10.16
N GLU A 79 -11.51 8.82 10.03
CA GLU A 79 -12.23 7.58 9.73
C GLU A 79 -12.97 7.57 8.37
N GLU A 80 -12.66 8.52 7.48
CA GLU A 80 -13.22 8.56 6.14
C GLU A 80 -12.38 7.69 5.21
N LEU A 81 -13.03 6.85 4.38
CA LEU A 81 -12.35 6.04 3.38
C LEU A 81 -11.84 6.91 2.23
N VAL A 82 -10.52 6.91 2.03
CA VAL A 82 -9.84 7.63 0.96
C VAL A 82 -9.27 6.67 -0.06
N ASN A 83 -9.56 6.93 -1.34
CA ASN A 83 -9.00 6.20 -2.45
C ASN A 83 -7.52 6.56 -2.65
N CYS A 84 -6.65 5.55 -2.56
CA CYS A 84 -5.21 5.68 -2.74
C CYS A 84 -4.73 4.82 -3.90
N GLY A 85 -3.83 5.36 -4.71
CA GLY A 85 -3.07 4.54 -5.66
C GLY A 85 -1.96 3.78 -4.96
N VAL A 86 -1.71 2.54 -5.36
CA VAL A 86 -0.58 1.72 -4.91
C VAL A 86 0.52 1.78 -5.95
N PHE A 87 1.75 2.09 -5.53
CA PHE A 87 2.89 2.31 -6.41
C PHE A 87 4.11 1.52 -5.95
N VAL A 88 4.88 1.02 -6.90
CA VAL A 88 6.10 0.26 -6.64
C VAL A 88 7.25 0.88 -7.44
N THR A 89 8.28 1.33 -6.75
CA THR A 89 9.53 1.82 -7.34
C THR A 89 10.57 0.70 -7.39
N LYS A 90 11.81 1.02 -7.76
CA LYS A 90 12.95 0.11 -7.64
C LYS A 90 13.36 -0.19 -6.19
N THR A 91 12.95 0.62 -5.22
CA THR A 91 13.47 0.60 -3.83
C THR A 91 12.39 0.56 -2.76
N GLU A 92 11.12 0.85 -3.07
CA GLU A 92 10.05 0.88 -2.07
C GLU A 92 8.66 0.68 -2.69
N CYS A 93 7.73 0.23 -1.84
CA CYS A 93 6.29 0.27 -2.07
C CYS A 93 5.68 1.47 -1.33
N PHE A 94 4.84 2.25 -2.01
CA PHE A 94 4.13 3.36 -1.37
C PHE A 94 2.68 3.50 -1.87
N ILE A 95 1.88 4.17 -1.07
CA ILE A 95 0.51 4.56 -1.39
C ILE A 95 0.39 6.09 -1.37
N ALA A 96 -0.46 6.64 -2.23
CA ALA A 96 -0.73 8.08 -2.27
C ALA A 96 -2.20 8.37 -2.57
N GLY A 97 -2.82 9.20 -1.73
CA GLY A 97 -4.23 9.61 -1.82
C GLY A 97 -4.45 11.00 -2.44
N GLY A 98 -3.42 11.60 -3.06
CA GLY A 98 -3.54 12.90 -3.69
C GLY A 98 -4.56 12.87 -4.84
N LYS A 99 -5.67 13.62 -4.72
CA LYS A 99 -6.79 13.56 -5.66
C LYS A 99 -6.38 13.63 -7.13
N THR A 100 -5.53 14.57 -7.50
CA THR A 100 -5.05 14.76 -8.89
C THR A 100 -4.22 13.59 -9.39
N LEU A 101 -3.39 12.98 -8.53
CA LEU A 101 -2.64 11.76 -8.85
C LEU A 101 -3.59 10.56 -9.02
N VAL A 102 -4.50 10.38 -8.06
CA VAL A 102 -5.50 9.30 -8.09
C VAL A 102 -6.37 9.40 -9.34
N ASP A 103 -6.88 10.59 -9.65
CA ASP A 103 -7.71 10.81 -10.84
C ASP A 103 -6.94 10.54 -12.14
N ALA A 104 -5.62 10.75 -12.17
CA ALA A 104 -4.76 10.44 -13.32
C ALA A 104 -4.52 8.94 -13.53
N VAL A 105 -4.42 8.16 -12.45
CA VAL A 105 -4.03 6.73 -12.54
C VAL A 105 -5.18 5.74 -12.41
N ARG A 106 -6.35 6.16 -11.87
CA ARG A 106 -7.49 5.26 -11.57
C ARG A 106 -8.04 4.46 -12.76
N GLN A 107 -7.79 4.89 -14.00
CA GLN A 107 -8.23 4.20 -15.21
C GLN A 107 -7.13 3.32 -15.83
N LEU A 108 -5.89 3.41 -15.34
CA LEU A 108 -4.78 2.64 -15.87
C LEU A 108 -4.89 1.18 -15.41
N PRO A 109 -4.47 0.21 -16.24
CA PRO A 109 -4.40 -1.18 -15.81
C PRO A 109 -3.34 -1.37 -14.72
N THR A 110 -3.53 -2.36 -13.86
CA THR A 110 -2.51 -2.81 -12.89
C THR A 110 -1.22 -3.18 -13.61
N LYS A 111 -0.07 -2.86 -13.00
CA LYS A 111 1.29 -2.95 -13.58
C LYS A 111 1.56 -1.97 -14.72
N SER A 112 0.84 -0.83 -14.78
CA SER A 112 1.18 0.23 -15.73
C SER A 112 2.45 0.97 -15.30
N PRO A 113 3.51 1.03 -16.13
CA PRO A 113 4.68 1.84 -15.84
C PRO A 113 4.36 3.33 -16.03
N ILE A 114 4.69 4.15 -15.03
CA ILE A 114 4.43 5.58 -15.03
C ILE A 114 5.61 6.38 -14.46
N SER A 115 5.67 7.66 -14.80
CA SER A 115 6.44 8.64 -14.04
C SER A 115 5.53 9.67 -13.39
N ILE A 116 5.89 10.06 -12.17
CA ILE A 116 5.18 11.02 -11.34
C ILE A 116 6.16 12.14 -11.00
N THR A 117 5.76 13.39 -11.24
CA THR A 117 6.50 14.56 -10.77
C THR A 117 5.57 15.47 -9.99
N TYR A 118 5.92 15.75 -8.74
CA TYR A 118 5.18 16.70 -7.91
C TYR A 118 5.58 18.14 -8.27
N ARG A 119 4.60 18.97 -8.61
CA ARG A 119 4.78 20.36 -9.08
C ARG A 119 4.39 21.41 -8.03
N GLY A 120 4.26 20.99 -6.77
CA GLY A 120 3.81 21.86 -5.68
C GLY A 120 2.30 21.79 -5.45
N LYS A 121 1.78 22.75 -4.67
CA LYS A 121 0.38 22.81 -4.26
C LYS A 121 -0.21 24.17 -4.62
N LYS A 122 -1.48 24.18 -5.01
CA LYS A 122 -2.24 25.39 -5.32
C LYS A 122 -3.34 25.57 -4.30
N ALA A 123 -3.46 26.77 -3.73
CA ALA A 123 -4.57 27.10 -2.82
C ALA A 123 -5.90 27.03 -3.57
N ASN A 124 -6.91 26.47 -2.92
CA ASN A 124 -8.24 26.35 -3.48
C ASN A 124 -8.96 27.70 -3.40
N LYS A 125 -9.72 28.05 -4.45
CA LYS A 125 -10.43 29.34 -4.52
C LYS A 125 -11.68 29.40 -3.64
N THR A 126 -12.30 28.25 -3.39
CA THR A 126 -13.66 28.14 -2.83
C THR A 126 -13.77 27.32 -1.56
N VAL A 127 -12.72 26.57 -1.19
CA VAL A 127 -12.69 25.74 0.01
C VAL A 127 -11.34 25.92 0.70
N ASP A 128 -11.33 25.85 2.02
CA ASP A 128 -10.07 25.88 2.77
C ASP A 128 -9.19 24.68 2.40
N GLY A 129 -7.92 24.97 2.15
CA GLY A 129 -6.90 23.97 1.80
C GLY A 129 -6.21 24.20 0.47
N SER A 130 -5.38 23.24 0.09
CA SER A 130 -4.56 23.28 -1.12
C SER A 130 -4.57 21.95 -1.84
N THR A 131 -4.67 21.99 -3.16
CA THR A 131 -4.57 20.80 -4.01
C THR A 131 -3.14 20.60 -4.48
N MET A 132 -2.60 19.42 -4.21
CA MET A 132 -1.32 18.98 -4.76
C MET A 132 -1.43 18.81 -6.28
N ILE A 133 -0.41 19.24 -7.01
CA ILE A 133 -0.34 19.14 -8.47
C ILE A 133 0.70 18.10 -8.84
N PHE A 134 0.31 17.15 -9.68
CA PHE A 134 1.18 16.11 -10.20
C PHE A 134 1.16 16.14 -11.73
N ASP A 135 2.34 16.04 -12.33
CA ASP A 135 2.54 15.67 -13.73
C ASP A 135 2.73 14.16 -13.77
N VAL A 136 1.84 13.43 -14.44
CA VAL A 136 1.83 11.96 -14.48
C VAL A 136 1.87 11.52 -15.93
N LYS A 137 2.84 10.68 -16.28
CA LYS A 137 3.05 10.17 -17.65
C LYS A 137 3.09 8.66 -17.63
N THR A 138 2.48 8.02 -18.62
CA THR A 138 2.73 6.60 -18.90
C THR A 138 4.09 6.46 -19.56
N LEU A 139 4.86 5.44 -19.17
CA LEU A 139 6.14 5.11 -19.79
C LEU A 139 5.91 3.96 -20.78
N GLY A 140 6.43 4.04 -21.99
CA GLY A 140 6.20 3.03 -23.02
C GLY A 140 6.84 3.39 -24.33
#